data_AF-A0A8J5QT04-F1
#
_entry.id   AF-A0A8J5QT04-F1
#
_cell.length_a   1.000
_cell.length_b   1.000
_cell.length_c   1.000
_cell.angle_alpha   90.00
_cell.angle_beta   90.00
_cell.angle_gamma   90.00
#
_symmetry.space_group_name_H-M   'P 1'
#
loop_
_entity.id
_entity.type
_entity.pdbx_description
1 polymer ?
#
loop_
_entity_poly.entity_id
_entity_poly.type
_entity_poly.pdbx_seq_one_letter_code
_entity_poly.pdbx_strand_id
1 'polypeptide(L)'
;MSRKKHNIAYIKPEEPKFIRELKAQMGFKESPDVNTKRQELSEGEEEDYFEDRGEEKPQVVVLSKEHLTAQEADEFQKKKI
;
A
#
# COMPACT_ATOMS: atom_id res chain seq x y z
N MET A 1 9.82 -49.14 11.28
CA MET A 1 9.11 -48.12 10.48
C MET A 1 8.60 -47.03 11.41
N SER A 2 9.35 -45.91 11.51
CA SER A 2 9.02 -44.80 12.42
C SER A 2 7.72 -44.12 11.99
N ARG A 3 6.75 -43.99 12.91
CA ARG A 3 5.43 -43.42 12.60
C ARG A 3 5.56 -41.93 12.29
N LYS A 4 5.38 -41.59 11.02
CA LYS A 4 5.37 -40.24 10.45
C LYS A 4 4.21 -39.41 11.06
N LYS A 5 4.45 -38.81 12.23
CA LYS A 5 3.49 -37.91 12.95
C LYS A 5 3.48 -36.50 12.32
N HIS A 6 3.02 -36.35 11.09
CA HIS A 6 3.15 -35.08 10.34
C HIS A 6 1.86 -34.24 10.30
N ASN A 7 0.79 -34.69 10.96
CA ASN A 7 -0.50 -33.99 10.96
C ASN A 7 -0.85 -33.55 12.38
N ILE A 8 -0.23 -32.47 12.86
CA ILE A 8 -0.64 -31.83 14.11
C ILE A 8 -1.72 -30.81 13.77
N ALA A 9 -2.97 -31.13 14.09
CA ALA A 9 -4.06 -30.18 14.03
C ALA A 9 -4.03 -29.32 15.30
N TYR A 10 -3.80 -28.01 15.14
CA TYR A 10 -3.91 -27.05 16.23
C TYR A 10 -5.33 -26.49 16.27
N ILE A 11 -6.01 -26.64 17.41
CA ILE A 11 -7.30 -26.00 17.69
C ILE A 11 -7.03 -24.97 18.77
N LYS A 12 -7.37 -23.70 18.53
CA LYS A 12 -7.27 -22.64 19.52
C LYS A 12 -8.48 -22.75 20.46
N PRO A 13 -8.32 -23.19 21.72
CA PRO A 13 -9.43 -23.24 22.66
C PRO A 13 -9.91 -21.81 23.00
N GLU A 14 -11.18 -21.68 23.38
CA GLU A 14 -11.71 -20.40 23.84
C GLU A 14 -10.99 -19.91 25.10
N GLU A 15 -10.84 -18.59 25.21
CA GLU A 15 -10.17 -18.00 26.35
C GLU A 15 -10.98 -18.21 27.64
N PRO A 16 -10.33 -18.68 28.73
CA PRO A 16 -10.97 -18.82 30.03
C PRO A 16 -11.55 -17.48 30.53
N LYS A 17 -12.67 -17.54 31.26
CA LYS A 17 -13.40 -16.36 31.78
C LYS A 17 -12.50 -15.37 32.54
N PHE A 18 -11.60 -15.89 33.38
CA PHE A 18 -10.66 -15.07 34.15
C PHE A 18 -9.77 -14.16 33.27
N ILE A 19 -9.23 -14.70 32.16
CA ILE A 19 -8.36 -13.93 31.26
C ILE A 19 -9.17 -12.87 30.49
N ARG A 20 -10.42 -13.20 30.13
CA ARG A 20 -11.32 -12.26 29.44
C ARG A 20 -11.66 -11.05 30.33
N GLU A 21 -11.99 -11.30 31.59
CA GLU A 21 -12.31 -10.25 32.56
C GLU A 21 -11.11 -9.34 32.83
N LEU A 22 -9.92 -9.93 32.99
CA LEU A 22 -8.69 -9.19 33.20
C LEU A 22 -8.31 -8.32 32.00
N LYS A 23 -8.41 -8.85 30.77
CA LYS A 23 -8.19 -8.09 29.53
C LYS A 23 -9.17 -6.92 29.40
N ALA A 24 -10.44 -7.13 29.76
CA ALA A 24 -11.46 -6.10 29.72
C ALA A 24 -11.19 -4.97 30.72
N GLN A 25 -10.78 -5.30 31.95
CA GLN A 25 -10.43 -4.31 32.97
C GLN A 25 -9.20 -3.47 32.58
N MET A 26 -8.23 -4.09 31.89
CA MET A 26 -7.01 -3.42 31.45
C MET A 26 -7.16 -2.67 30.12
N GLY A 27 -8.33 -2.72 29.48
CA GLY A 27 -8.55 -2.13 28.16
C GLY A 27 -7.68 -2.75 27.06
N PHE A 28 -7.30 -4.02 27.22
CA PHE A 28 -6.42 -4.72 26.28
C PHE A 28 -7.12 -4.89 24.92
N LYS A 29 -6.52 -4.32 23.87
CA LYS A 29 -6.91 -4.54 22.48
C LYS A 29 -5.97 -5.57 21.87
N GLU A 30 -6.53 -6.60 21.25
CA GLU A 30 -5.73 -7.62 20.57
C GLU A 30 -4.86 -6.95 19.50
N SER A 31 -3.58 -7.32 19.47
CA SER A 31 -2.63 -6.76 18.52
C SER A 31 -3.01 -7.11 17.08
N PRO A 32 -2.51 -6.35 16.09
CA PRO A 32 -2.67 -6.69 14.69
C PRO A 32 -2.29 -8.15 14.43
N ASP A 33 -3.24 -8.93 13.93
CA ASP A 33 -2.99 -10.32 13.56
C ASP A 33 -2.46 -10.40 12.11
N VAL A 34 -2.06 -11.58 11.66
CA VAL A 34 -1.60 -11.82 10.28
C VAL A 34 -2.66 -11.37 9.26
N ASN A 35 -3.95 -11.49 9.61
CA ASN A 35 -5.06 -11.02 8.78
C ASN A 35 -5.11 -9.49 8.66
N THR A 36 -4.67 -8.75 9.68
CA THR A 36 -4.59 -7.27 9.63
C THR A 36 -3.61 -6.80 8.54
N LYS A 37 -2.59 -7.60 8.21
CA LYS A 37 -1.65 -7.30 7.11
C LYS A 37 -2.26 -7.46 5.72
N ARG A 38 -3.40 -8.15 5.61
CA ARG A 38 -4.12 -8.39 4.36
C ARG A 38 -5.32 -7.45 4.20
N GLN A 39 -5.49 -6.51 5.10
CA GLN A 39 -6.54 -5.51 4.95
C GLN A 39 -6.24 -4.68 3.70
N GLU A 40 -7.25 -4.54 2.86
CA GLU A 40 -7.25 -3.48 1.84
C GLU A 40 -7.13 -2.17 2.61
N LEU A 41 -6.00 -1.48 2.40
CA LEU A 41 -5.89 -0.10 2.82
C LEU A 41 -7.03 0.64 2.12
N SER A 42 -7.71 1.54 2.83
CA SER A 42 -8.52 2.55 2.14
C SER A 42 -7.66 3.14 1.04
N GLU A 43 -8.25 3.45 -0.12
CA GLU A 43 -7.66 4.38 -1.07
C GLU A 43 -7.30 5.61 -0.25
N GLY A 44 -6.05 5.67 0.22
CA GLY A 44 -5.53 6.84 0.90
C GLY A 44 -5.71 7.96 -0.09
N GLU A 45 -6.15 9.12 0.39
CA GLU A 45 -6.47 10.28 -0.44
C GLU A 45 -5.41 10.40 -1.54
N GLU A 46 -5.76 9.95 -2.75
CA GLU A 46 -4.82 9.83 -3.88
C GLU A 46 -4.24 11.20 -4.24
N GLU A 47 -4.86 12.26 -3.70
CA GLU A 47 -4.45 13.65 -3.76
C GLU A 47 -2.97 13.85 -3.37
N ASP A 48 -2.45 13.15 -2.36
CA ASP A 48 -1.06 13.39 -1.90
C ASP A 48 0.03 12.69 -2.73
N TYR A 49 -0.32 11.64 -3.50
CA TYR A 49 0.65 10.86 -4.28
C TYR A 49 0.74 11.30 -5.74
N PHE A 50 -0.29 11.98 -6.26
CA PHE A 50 -0.41 12.40 -7.66
C PHE A 50 -0.67 13.91 -7.81
N GLU A 51 -0.20 14.74 -6.88
CA GLU A 51 0.05 16.13 -7.24
C GLU A 51 1.11 16.13 -8.34
N ASP A 52 0.65 16.21 -9.59
CA ASP A 52 1.44 16.52 -10.78
C ASP A 52 2.13 17.85 -10.49
N ARG A 53 3.33 17.76 -9.91
CA ARG A 53 4.17 18.92 -9.61
C ARG A 53 4.52 19.49 -10.98
N GLY A 54 3.71 20.42 -11.48
CA GLY A 54 3.91 21.03 -12.80
C GLY A 54 5.27 21.73 -12.97
N GLU A 55 6.02 21.86 -11.88
CA GLU A 55 7.42 22.29 -11.83
C GLU A 55 8.42 21.21 -12.28
N GLU A 56 8.10 19.92 -12.16
CA GLU A 56 8.96 18.78 -12.49
C GLU A 56 8.69 18.27 -13.92
N LYS A 57 9.19 19.03 -14.92
CA LYS A 57 9.15 18.61 -16.32
C LYS A 57 10.41 17.82 -16.71
N PRO A 58 10.30 16.83 -17.63
CA PRO A 58 11.46 16.10 -18.14
C PRO A 58 12.39 17.02 -18.96
N GLN A 59 13.70 16.78 -18.87
CA GLN A 59 14.69 17.51 -19.66
C GLN A 59 14.58 17.15 -21.16
N VAL A 60 14.40 18.16 -22.03
CA VAL A 60 14.33 17.97 -23.48
C VAL A 60 15.72 18.14 -24.10
N VAL A 61 16.14 17.17 -24.93
CA VAL A 61 17.41 17.19 -25.66
C VAL A 61 17.16 17.05 -27.16
N VAL A 62 17.67 18.00 -27.96
CA VAL A 62 17.51 18.04 -29.42
C VAL A 62 18.79 17.53 -30.08
N LEU A 63 18.71 16.34 -30.71
CA LEU A 63 19.83 15.71 -31.42
C LEU A 63 19.87 16.02 -32.92
N SER A 64 18.73 16.32 -33.53
CA SER A 64 18.57 16.58 -34.96
C SER A 64 17.61 17.76 -35.20
N LYS A 65 17.67 18.37 -36.38
CA LYS A 65 16.83 19.53 -36.75
C LYS A 65 15.34 19.21 -36.89
N GLU A 66 14.99 17.92 -36.90
CA GLU A 66 13.61 17.45 -37.03
C GLU A 66 12.92 17.29 -35.66
N HIS A 67 13.66 17.43 -34.55
CA HIS A 67 13.10 17.32 -33.21
C HIS A 67 12.61 18.67 -32.69
N LEU A 68 11.52 18.62 -31.92
CA LEU A 68 10.92 19.79 -31.31
C LEU A 68 11.74 20.27 -30.11
N THR A 69 11.80 21.58 -29.96
CA THR A 69 12.31 22.22 -28.75
C THR A 69 11.28 22.17 -27.61
N ALA A 70 11.72 22.42 -26.37
CA ALA A 70 10.83 22.42 -25.21
C ALA A 70 9.63 23.37 -25.37
N GLN A 71 9.83 24.53 -26.01
CA GLN A 71 8.77 25.51 -26.23
C GLN A 71 7.74 25.02 -27.25
N GLU A 72 8.19 24.45 -28.37
CA GLU A 72 7.29 23.94 -29.40
C GLU A 72 6.50 22.71 -28.91
N ALA A 73 7.11 21.89 -28.06
CA ALA A 73 6.44 20.77 -27.41
C ALA A 73 5.32 21.25 -26.45
N ASP A 74 5.60 22.26 -25.62
CA ASP A 74 4.59 22.87 -24.73
C ASP A 74 3.43 23.48 -25.53
N GLU A 75 3.70 24.16 -26.65
CA GLU A 75 2.66 24.71 -27.52
C GLU A 75 1.83 23.62 -28.21
N PHE A 76 2.47 22.53 -28.64
CA PHE A 76 1.78 21.40 -29.25
C PHE A 76 0.83 20.71 -28.26
N GLN A 77 1.28 20.52 -27.01
CA GLN A 77 0.43 19.96 -25.95
C GLN A 77 -0.79 20.85 -25.65
N LYS A 78 -0.60 22.17 -25.56
CA LYS A 78 -1.70 23.14 -25.35
C LYS A 78 -2.74 23.17 -26.46
N LYS A 79 -2.34 22.90 -27.71
CA LYS A 79 -3.25 22.87 -28.88
C LYS A 79 -4.01 21.55 -29.04
N LYS A 80 -3.51 20.47 -28.41
CA LYS A 80 -4.08 19.12 -28.52
C LYS A 80 -5.22 18.89 -27.52
N ILE A 81 -5.28 19.69 -26.46
CA ILE A 81 -6.39 19.80 -25.50
C ILE A 81 -7.50 20.64 -26.14
#